data_AF-A0A7X9ADN9-F1
#
_entry.id   AF-A0A7X9ADN9-F1
#
_cell.length_a   1.000
_cell.length_b   1.000
_cell.length_c   1.000
_cell.angle_alpha   90.00
_cell.angle_beta   90.00
_cell.angle_gamma   90.00
#
_symmetry.space_group_name_H-M   'P 1'
#
loop_
_entity.id
_entity.type
_entity.pdbx_description
1 polymer ?
#
loop_
_entity_poly.entity_id
_entity_poly.type
_entity_poly.pdbx_seq_one_letter_code
_entity_poly.pdbx_strand_id
1 'polypeptide(L)'
;MGPRLLFYACGGGFGHGVRALGLARACQTLGASVLVLAPGRMEPFASWAGVPHHAPPAEPPAPSALRDWVLGEARAFGPDGVVLDVFPRGVLGELTGVVEGMAPMRTLVTRHVHPRFYELPGMNDALRVFDLVLATEPPAPALRDHPGLQCVPPITLVTGQDLSRFPAAPSRGVLDLTGRLRQIPAALSMSSRRVVVAHGGYASYYEIYQAGVPAVLRPLPRPLDDQSLRARGGLGLPLRAAFEIASTPEEVLAALRRLARTRPAGILDLGGGVQGARILLAETRGG
;
A
#
# COMPACT_ATOMS: atom_id res chain seq x y z
N MET A 1 16.32 9.92 20.81
CA MET A 1 15.49 8.86 20.19
C MET A 1 14.69 9.50 19.08
N GLY A 2 14.44 8.79 17.97
CA GLY A 2 13.56 9.32 16.91
C GLY A 2 12.09 9.29 17.32
N PRO A 3 11.20 9.91 16.53
CA PRO A 3 9.77 9.97 16.84
C PRO A 3 9.13 8.57 16.81
N ARG A 4 8.02 8.43 17.53
CA ARG A 4 7.18 7.23 17.62
C ARG A 4 6.02 7.35 16.64
N LEU A 5 5.99 6.51 15.61
CA LEU A 5 4.97 6.53 14.56
C LEU A 5 4.08 5.29 14.63
N LEU A 6 2.77 5.49 14.83
CA LEU A 6 1.77 4.44 14.79
C LEU A 6 1.10 4.41 13.41
N PHE A 7 1.20 3.29 12.71
CA PHE A 7 0.55 3.09 11.42
C PHE A 7 -0.74 2.29 11.60
N TYR A 8 -1.84 2.75 11.01
CA TYR A 8 -3.11 2.05 10.99
C TYR A 8 -3.46 1.61 9.57
N ALA A 9 -3.62 0.30 9.38
CA ALA A 9 -3.90 -0.32 8.07
C ALA A 9 -4.83 -1.55 8.18
N CYS A 10 -5.85 -1.52 9.04
CA CYS A 10 -6.83 -2.59 9.27
C CYS A 10 -7.83 -2.85 8.11
N GLY A 11 -7.44 -2.61 6.86
CA GLY A 11 -8.28 -2.81 5.68
C GLY A 11 -8.38 -4.25 5.19
N GLY A 12 -9.33 -4.52 4.28
CA GLY A 12 -9.60 -5.87 3.75
C GLY A 12 -8.61 -6.38 2.69
N GLY A 13 -7.91 -5.50 1.97
CA GLY A 13 -6.92 -5.88 0.95
C GLY A 13 -5.51 -6.10 1.51
N PHE A 14 -4.62 -6.69 0.69
CA PHE A 14 -3.18 -6.70 1.00
C PHE A 14 -2.52 -5.34 0.74
N GLY A 15 -3.07 -4.56 -0.20
CA GLY A 15 -2.45 -3.32 -0.67
C GLY A 15 -2.28 -2.22 0.39
N HIS A 16 -3.12 -2.22 1.43
CA HIS A 16 -3.04 -1.29 2.56
C HIS A 16 -1.88 -1.67 3.47
N GLY A 17 -1.92 -2.91 3.97
CA GLY A 17 -0.93 -3.43 4.91
C GLY A 17 0.49 -3.41 4.33
N VAL A 18 0.70 -3.87 3.09
CA VAL A 18 2.06 -3.85 2.52
C VAL A 18 2.58 -2.43 2.27
N ARG A 19 1.71 -1.46 1.96
CA ARG A 19 2.12 -0.06 1.81
C ARG A 19 2.48 0.56 3.16
N ALA A 20 1.65 0.33 4.18
CA ALA A 20 1.93 0.77 5.55
C ALA A 20 3.23 0.16 6.07
N LEU A 21 3.45 -1.15 5.88
CA LEU A 21 4.70 -1.82 6.23
C LEU A 21 5.90 -1.25 5.46
N GLY A 22 5.77 -0.95 4.17
CA GLY A 22 6.84 -0.36 3.37
C GLY A 22 7.24 1.03 3.87
N LEU A 23 6.27 1.87 4.22
CA LEU A 23 6.52 3.19 4.79
C LEU A 23 7.09 3.10 6.21
N ALA A 24 6.53 2.23 7.07
CA ALA A 24 7.01 1.99 8.42
C ALA A 24 8.46 1.48 8.44
N ARG A 25 8.81 0.53 7.56
CA ARG A 25 10.17 0.03 7.37
C ARG A 25 11.14 1.15 6.99
N ALA A 26 10.72 2.05 6.09
CA ALA A 26 11.54 3.21 5.72
C ALA A 26 11.73 4.18 6.88
N CYS A 27 10.67 4.49 7.64
CA CYS A 27 10.76 5.33 8.85
C CYS A 27 11.69 4.71 9.91
N GLN A 28 11.59 3.39 10.15
CA GLN A 28 12.46 2.66 11.06
C GLN A 28 13.92 2.73 10.64
N THR A 29 14.19 2.57 9.33
CA THR A 29 15.54 2.70 8.76
C THR A 29 16.12 4.10 8.96
N LEU A 30 15.26 5.13 8.99
CA LEU A 30 15.63 6.52 9.26
C LEU A 30 15.61 6.89 10.77
N GLY A 31 15.45 5.90 11.65
CA GLY A 31 15.64 6.04 13.10
C GLY A 31 14.38 6.33 13.91
N ALA A 32 13.17 6.18 13.35
CA ALA A 32 11.93 6.24 14.11
C ALA A 32 11.60 4.89 14.78
N SER A 33 10.90 4.98 15.92
CA SER A 33 10.23 3.81 16.51
C SER A 33 8.86 3.66 15.84
N VAL A 34 8.54 2.47 15.34
CA VAL A 34 7.29 2.25 14.60
C VAL A 34 6.48 1.10 15.17
N LEU A 35 5.15 1.19 15.06
CA LEU A 35 4.21 0.09 15.29
C LEU A 35 3.17 0.10 14.18
N VAL A 36 2.85 -1.07 13.61
CA VAL A 36 1.85 -1.23 12.56
C VAL A 36 0.66 -2.03 13.08
N LEU A 37 -0.52 -1.41 13.09
CA LEU A 37 -1.79 -2.06 13.36
C LEU A 37 -2.40 -2.53 12.04
N ALA A 38 -2.42 -3.83 11.80
CA ALA A 38 -2.93 -4.42 10.57
C ALA A 38 -3.50 -5.83 10.83
N PRO A 39 -4.28 -6.41 9.90
CA PRO A 39 -4.87 -7.74 10.11
C PRO A 39 -3.80 -8.83 10.24
N GLY A 40 -4.10 -9.94 10.93
CA GLY A 40 -3.14 -11.00 11.27
C GLY A 40 -2.47 -11.65 10.06
N ARG A 41 -3.17 -11.68 8.91
CA ARG A 41 -2.60 -12.12 7.63
C ARG A 41 -1.43 -11.26 7.11
N MET A 42 -1.14 -10.11 7.71
CA MET A 42 0.05 -9.29 7.42
C MET A 42 1.31 -9.77 8.15
N GLU A 43 1.19 -10.65 9.14
CA GLU A 43 2.31 -11.10 9.97
C GLU A 43 3.53 -11.59 9.16
N PRO A 44 3.38 -12.45 8.11
CA PRO A 44 4.53 -12.86 7.31
C PRO A 44 5.25 -11.70 6.61
N PHE A 45 4.52 -10.65 6.24
CA PHE A 45 5.06 -9.45 5.59
C PHE A 45 5.74 -8.54 6.61
N ALA A 46 5.17 -8.40 7.81
CA ALA A 46 5.75 -7.63 8.90
C ALA A 46 7.05 -8.25 9.41
N SER A 47 7.03 -9.58 9.62
CA SER A 47 8.21 -10.38 9.96
C SER A 47 9.32 -10.22 8.91
N TRP A 48 9.00 -10.35 7.62
CA TRP A 48 9.96 -10.10 6.54
C TRP A 48 10.52 -8.67 6.55
N ALA A 49 9.67 -7.69 6.83
CA ALA A 49 10.06 -6.27 6.88
C ALA A 49 10.91 -5.93 8.11
N GLY A 50 10.91 -6.78 9.14
CA GLY A 50 11.48 -6.47 10.45
C GLY A 50 10.73 -5.32 11.15
N VAL A 51 9.42 -5.22 10.96
CA VAL A 51 8.58 -4.14 11.50
C VAL A 51 7.63 -4.69 12.57
N PRO A 52 7.55 -4.08 13.78
CA PRO A 52 6.58 -4.47 14.79
C PRO A 52 5.13 -4.36 14.29
N HIS A 53 4.37 -5.43 14.46
CA HIS A 53 2.99 -5.54 14.00
C HIS A 53 2.09 -6.11 15.09
N HIS A 54 0.93 -5.50 15.30
CA HIS A 54 -0.13 -6.05 16.14
C HIS A 54 -1.40 -6.24 15.31
N ALA A 55 -2.04 -7.39 15.53
CA ALA A 55 -3.31 -7.74 14.90
C ALA A 55 -4.49 -7.52 15.86
N PRO A 56 -5.68 -7.15 15.35
CA PRO A 56 -6.89 -7.15 16.17
C PRO A 56 -7.13 -8.54 16.78
N PRO A 57 -7.67 -8.61 18.02
CA PRO A 57 -7.86 -9.87 18.74
C PRO A 57 -8.90 -10.81 18.12
N ALA A 58 -9.74 -10.33 17.20
CA ALA A 58 -10.72 -11.11 16.46
C ALA A 58 -10.92 -10.59 15.03
N GLU A 59 -11.20 -11.47 14.06
CA GLU A 59 -11.52 -11.12 12.67
C GLU A 59 -12.85 -11.79 12.23
N PRO A 60 -13.90 -11.03 11.84
CA PRO A 60 -14.02 -9.57 11.85
C PRO A 60 -14.43 -9.03 13.25
N PRO A 61 -13.80 -7.96 13.74
CA PRO A 61 -14.21 -7.33 15.00
C PRO A 61 -15.45 -6.45 14.80
N ALA A 62 -16.24 -6.26 15.87
CA ALA A 62 -17.24 -5.20 15.92
C ALA A 62 -16.56 -3.82 15.86
N PRO A 63 -17.17 -2.78 15.26
CA PRO A 63 -16.53 -1.46 15.13
C PRO A 63 -16.08 -0.85 16.48
N SER A 64 -16.89 -1.00 17.54
CA SER A 64 -16.52 -0.54 18.88
C SER A 64 -15.33 -1.29 19.47
N ALA A 65 -15.30 -2.62 19.34
CA ALA A 65 -14.19 -3.43 19.81
C ALA A 65 -12.88 -3.10 19.07
N LEU A 66 -12.96 -2.84 17.76
CA LEU A 66 -11.81 -2.41 16.97
C LEU A 66 -11.32 -1.02 17.40
N ARG A 67 -12.24 -0.07 17.63
CA ARG A 67 -11.92 1.25 18.18
C ARG A 67 -11.18 1.13 19.52
N ASP A 68 -11.75 0.39 20.47
CA ASP A 68 -11.20 0.28 21.82
C ASP A 68 -9.80 -0.34 21.80
N TRP A 69 -9.61 -1.38 20.97
CA TRP A 69 -8.31 -1.96 20.74
C TRP A 69 -7.31 -0.96 20.14
N VAL A 70 -7.65 -0.27 19.04
CA VAL A 70 -6.76 0.74 18.42
C VAL A 70 -6.38 1.84 19.42
N LEU A 71 -7.33 2.34 20.21
CA LEU A 71 -7.07 3.36 21.22
C LEU A 71 -6.25 2.84 22.40
N GLY A 72 -6.37 1.56 22.74
CA GLY A 72 -5.52 0.90 23.73
C GLY A 72 -4.07 0.79 23.23
N GLU A 73 -3.89 0.30 22.01
CA GLU A 73 -2.58 0.22 21.34
C GLU A 73 -1.92 1.59 21.20
N ALA A 74 -2.68 2.62 20.78
CA ALA A 74 -2.18 3.98 20.65
C ALA A 74 -1.73 4.54 22.00
N ARG A 75 -2.52 4.33 23.07
CA ARG A 75 -2.14 4.78 24.42
C ARG A 75 -0.90 4.07 24.96
N ALA A 76 -0.81 2.75 24.78
CA ALA A 76 0.35 1.97 25.20
C ALA A 76 1.61 2.37 24.41
N PHE A 77 1.46 2.65 23.12
CA PHE A 77 2.56 3.04 22.25
C PHE A 77 2.92 4.52 22.34
N GLY A 78 2.05 5.41 22.84
CA GLY A 78 2.33 6.85 22.99
C GLY A 78 2.96 7.51 21.75
N PRO A 79 2.29 7.52 20.59
CA PRO A 79 2.86 8.03 19.34
C PRO A 79 2.98 9.55 19.33
N ASP A 80 4.08 10.03 18.74
CA ASP A 80 4.26 11.44 18.33
C ASP A 80 3.51 11.72 17.02
N GLY A 81 3.31 10.67 16.20
CA GLY A 81 2.53 10.74 14.97
C GLY A 81 1.72 9.49 14.68
N VAL A 82 0.53 9.66 14.11
CA VAL A 82 -0.32 8.58 13.61
C VAL A 82 -0.44 8.68 12.09
N VAL A 83 -0.33 7.54 11.41
CA VAL A 83 -0.37 7.43 9.95
C VAL A 83 -1.51 6.48 9.56
N LEU A 84 -2.58 7.01 8.98
CA LEU A 84 -3.73 6.23 8.51
C LEU A 84 -3.58 5.92 7.02
N ASP A 85 -3.72 4.65 6.66
CA ASP A 85 -3.69 4.23 5.26
C ASP A 85 -5.11 4.24 4.64
N VAL A 86 -5.32 5.19 3.71
CA VAL A 86 -6.49 5.37 2.81
C VAL A 86 -7.81 5.69 3.49
N PHE A 87 -8.10 5.11 4.65
CA PHE A 87 -9.40 5.18 5.32
C PHE A 87 -9.34 6.12 6.53
N PRO A 88 -9.67 7.42 6.38
CA PRO A 88 -9.55 8.41 7.44
C PRO A 88 -10.47 8.14 8.65
N ARG A 89 -11.51 7.34 8.46
CA ARG A 89 -12.44 6.92 9.52
C ARG A 89 -12.26 5.46 9.96
N GLY A 90 -11.22 4.79 9.49
CA GLY A 90 -11.15 3.34 9.54
C GLY A 90 -12.11 2.67 8.55
N VAL A 91 -11.98 1.35 8.40
CA VAL A 91 -12.72 0.60 7.37
C VAL A 91 -14.19 0.40 7.76
N LEU A 92 -14.48 0.42 9.05
CA LEU A 92 -15.81 0.26 9.62
C LEU A 92 -16.37 1.58 10.20
N GLY A 93 -15.65 2.70 10.03
CA GLY A 93 -16.00 3.99 10.63
C GLY A 93 -15.57 4.12 12.10
N GLU A 94 -14.83 3.15 12.62
CA GLU A 94 -14.43 3.05 14.01
C GLU A 94 -13.51 4.19 14.47
N LEU A 95 -12.80 4.87 13.57
CA LEU A 95 -11.93 6.00 13.93
C LEU A 95 -12.63 7.36 13.87
N THR A 96 -13.92 7.40 13.55
CA THR A 96 -14.69 8.65 13.50
C THR A 96 -14.65 9.39 14.85
N GLY A 97 -14.11 10.61 14.84
CA GLY A 97 -14.05 11.52 16.00
C GLY A 97 -13.03 11.16 17.07
N VAL A 98 -12.08 10.26 16.79
CA VAL A 98 -11.05 9.87 17.75
C VAL A 98 -9.61 10.08 17.27
N VAL A 99 -9.39 10.32 15.97
CA VAL A 99 -8.04 10.47 15.38
C VAL A 99 -7.32 11.70 15.94
N GLU A 100 -8.05 12.77 16.21
CA GLU A 100 -7.56 14.01 16.81
C GLU A 100 -6.84 13.80 18.15
N GLY A 101 -7.27 12.80 18.92
CA GLY A 101 -6.71 12.48 20.23
C GLY A 101 -5.63 11.41 20.20
N MET A 102 -5.29 10.84 19.04
CA MET A 102 -4.33 9.73 18.95
C MET A 102 -2.87 10.19 19.00
N ALA A 103 -2.54 11.30 18.35
CA ALA A 103 -1.19 11.85 18.28
C ALA A 103 -1.25 13.34 17.88
N PRO A 104 -0.23 14.15 18.24
CA PRO A 104 -0.11 15.52 17.76
C PRO A 104 -0.08 15.64 16.24
N MET A 105 0.64 14.73 15.57
CA MET A 105 0.77 14.74 14.11
C MET A 105 -0.04 13.62 13.46
N ARG A 106 -0.94 13.98 12.55
CA ARG A 106 -1.87 13.06 11.90
C ARG A 106 -1.64 13.07 10.40
N THR A 107 -1.20 11.95 9.86
CA THR A 107 -0.95 11.79 8.43
C THR A 107 -1.96 10.84 7.78
N LEU A 108 -2.51 11.24 6.65
CA LEU A 108 -3.27 10.35 5.78
C LEU A 108 -2.44 9.96 4.57
N VAL A 109 -2.16 8.65 4.41
CA VAL A 109 -1.60 8.12 3.17
C VAL A 109 -2.75 7.83 2.21
N THR A 110 -2.68 8.36 1.00
CA THR A 110 -3.75 8.24 0.01
C THR A 110 -3.24 7.59 -1.26
N ARG A 111 -4.20 6.99 -1.96
CA ARG A 111 -4.04 6.37 -3.28
C ARG A 111 -5.31 6.65 -4.06
N HIS A 112 -5.29 6.37 -5.36
CA HIS A 112 -6.48 6.41 -6.17
C HIS A 112 -7.51 5.37 -5.68
N VAL A 113 -8.71 5.88 -5.38
CA VAL A 113 -9.92 5.15 -5.02
C VAL A 113 -11.08 5.73 -5.81
N HIS A 114 -12.18 4.97 -5.91
CA HIS A 114 -13.36 5.42 -6.65
C HIS A 114 -13.90 6.75 -6.07
N PRO A 115 -14.28 7.76 -6.88
CA PRO A 115 -14.74 9.07 -6.40
C PRO A 115 -15.84 9.03 -5.33
N ARG A 116 -16.82 8.12 -5.48
CA ARG A 116 -17.86 7.81 -4.47
C ARG A 116 -17.34 7.59 -3.05
N PHE A 117 -16.09 7.18 -2.87
CA PHE A 117 -15.47 7.10 -1.55
C PHE A 117 -15.47 8.45 -0.82
N TYR A 118 -15.19 9.53 -1.54
CA TYR A 118 -15.12 10.88 -1.01
C TYR A 118 -16.51 11.52 -0.81
N GLU A 119 -17.54 10.95 -1.43
CA GLU A 119 -18.94 11.36 -1.32
C GLU A 119 -19.64 10.77 -0.08
N LEU A 120 -18.97 9.88 0.67
CA LEU A 120 -19.54 9.26 1.87
C LEU A 120 -19.84 10.32 2.96
N PRO A 121 -20.97 10.20 3.69
CA PRO A 121 -21.32 11.15 4.74
C PRO A 121 -20.21 11.33 5.79
N GLY A 122 -19.90 12.58 6.13
CA GLY A 122 -18.87 12.95 7.10
C GLY A 122 -17.41 12.79 6.63
N MET A 123 -17.18 12.49 5.34
CA MET A 123 -15.82 12.34 4.81
C MET A 123 -15.04 13.66 4.81
N ASN A 124 -15.67 14.78 4.42
CA ASN A 124 -14.99 16.07 4.41
C ASN A 124 -14.46 16.46 5.79
N ASP A 125 -15.25 16.23 6.84
CA ASP A 125 -14.82 16.53 8.21
C ASP A 125 -13.69 15.60 8.63
N ALA A 126 -13.78 14.31 8.31
CA ALA A 126 -12.72 13.35 8.60
C ALA A 126 -11.40 13.72 7.89
N LEU A 127 -11.44 14.25 6.67
CA LEU A 127 -10.24 14.67 5.94
C LEU A 127 -9.55 15.89 6.55
N ARG A 128 -10.30 16.80 7.19
CA ARG A 128 -9.74 18.02 7.82
C ARG A 128 -8.95 17.74 9.09
N VAL A 129 -9.03 16.52 9.62
CA VAL A 129 -8.32 16.11 10.85
C VAL A 129 -6.83 15.91 10.61
N PHE A 130 -6.40 15.70 9.37
CA PHE A 130 -5.01 15.38 9.07
C PHE A 130 -4.19 16.65 8.85
N ASP A 131 -2.99 16.67 9.42
CA ASP A 131 -2.01 17.74 9.25
C ASP A 131 -1.28 17.56 7.91
N LEU A 132 -1.05 16.31 7.52
CA LEU A 132 -0.30 15.90 6.32
C LEU A 132 -1.09 14.88 5.49
N VAL A 133 -1.06 15.04 4.17
CA VAL A 133 -1.60 14.05 3.23
C VAL A 133 -0.49 13.60 2.30
N LEU A 134 -0.14 12.31 2.35
CA LEU A 134 0.83 11.70 1.45
C LEU A 134 0.12 10.98 0.31
N ALA A 135 0.07 11.60 -0.88
CA ALA A 135 -0.52 11.01 -2.07
C ALA A 135 0.50 10.16 -2.83
N THR A 136 0.22 8.86 -2.94
CA THR A 136 1.08 7.87 -3.65
C THR A 136 0.67 7.63 -5.11
N GLU A 137 -0.51 8.13 -5.47
CA GLU A 137 -1.11 8.18 -6.80
C GLU A 137 -1.72 9.59 -6.97
N PRO A 138 -2.10 10.04 -8.19
CA PRO A 138 -2.70 11.35 -8.38
C PRO A 138 -3.85 11.62 -7.38
N PRO A 139 -3.80 12.73 -6.62
CA PRO A 139 -4.75 12.98 -5.54
C PRO A 139 -6.15 13.20 -6.08
N ALA A 140 -7.13 12.68 -5.33
CA ALA A 140 -8.54 12.93 -5.62
C ALA A 140 -8.88 14.43 -5.51
N PRO A 141 -9.88 14.93 -6.26
CA PRO A 141 -10.27 16.34 -6.20
C PRO A 141 -10.49 16.86 -4.77
N ALA A 142 -11.11 16.05 -3.90
CA ALA A 142 -11.37 16.40 -2.50
C ALA A 142 -10.12 16.67 -1.63
N LEU A 143 -8.94 16.28 -2.11
CA LEU A 143 -7.66 16.42 -1.40
C LEU A 143 -6.72 17.46 -2.01
N ARG A 144 -7.02 17.97 -3.21
CA ARG A 144 -6.08 18.81 -3.98
C ARG A 144 -5.73 20.12 -3.28
N ASP A 145 -6.68 20.66 -2.53
CA ASP A 145 -6.53 21.93 -1.81
C ASP A 145 -6.11 21.72 -0.34
N HIS A 146 -5.78 20.48 0.05
CA HIS A 146 -5.31 20.22 1.41
C HIS A 146 -3.94 20.87 1.63
N PRO A 147 -3.75 21.71 2.67
CA PRO A 147 -2.54 22.51 2.83
C PRO A 147 -1.28 21.66 3.04
N GLY A 148 -1.41 20.52 3.72
CA GLY A 148 -0.33 19.54 3.91
C GLY A 148 -0.23 18.47 2.82
N LEU A 149 -0.78 18.69 1.62
CA LEU A 149 -0.68 17.69 0.54
C LEU A 149 0.76 17.58 0.01
N GLN A 150 1.29 16.37 0.00
CA GLN A 150 2.59 16.03 -0.58
C GLN A 150 2.44 14.81 -1.49
N CYS A 151 2.90 14.92 -2.72
CA CYS A 151 2.92 13.81 -3.68
C CYS A 151 4.26 13.06 -3.59
N VAL A 152 4.19 11.75 -3.40
CA VAL A 152 5.36 10.86 -3.41
C VAL A 152 5.17 9.77 -4.46
N PRO A 153 6.27 9.19 -5.00
CA PRO A 153 6.16 7.99 -5.80
C PRO A 153 5.42 6.87 -5.04
N PRO A 154 4.91 5.86 -5.76
CA PRO A 154 4.23 4.74 -5.13
C PRO A 154 5.13 4.06 -4.10
N ILE A 155 4.56 3.81 -2.93
CA ILE A 155 5.21 3.12 -1.83
C ILE A 155 5.03 1.61 -2.01
N THR A 156 6.14 0.87 -2.02
CA THR A 156 6.20 -0.59 -2.06
C THR A 156 6.91 -1.14 -0.83
N LEU A 157 6.54 -2.36 -0.40
CA LEU A 157 7.20 -3.04 0.73
C LEU A 157 8.60 -3.53 0.35
N VAL A 158 8.68 -4.20 -0.80
CA VAL A 158 9.92 -4.62 -1.42
C VAL A 158 10.39 -3.48 -2.30
N THR A 159 11.63 -3.03 -2.11
CA THR A 159 12.26 -1.94 -2.87
C THR A 159 13.03 -2.46 -4.07
N GLY A 160 13.41 -1.58 -5.00
CA GLY A 160 14.25 -1.98 -6.14
C GLY A 160 15.59 -2.53 -5.67
N GLN A 161 16.12 -1.98 -4.57
CA GLN A 161 17.33 -2.47 -3.92
C GLN A 161 17.15 -3.89 -3.37
N ASP A 162 16.02 -4.20 -2.74
CA ASP A 162 15.74 -5.58 -2.27
C ASP A 162 15.72 -6.55 -3.46
N LEU A 163 15.05 -6.19 -4.55
CA LEU A 163 14.97 -7.03 -5.76
C LEU A 163 16.34 -7.25 -6.41
N SER A 164 17.23 -6.25 -6.38
CA SER A 164 18.57 -6.36 -6.97
C SER A 164 19.46 -7.42 -6.30
N ARG A 165 19.10 -7.86 -5.09
CA ARG A 165 19.82 -8.90 -4.33
C ARG A 165 19.44 -10.31 -4.76
N PHE A 166 18.41 -10.48 -5.58
CA PHE A 166 17.97 -11.78 -6.07
C PHE A 166 18.60 -12.09 -7.44
N PRO A 167 19.01 -13.35 -7.70
CA PRO A 167 19.63 -13.72 -8.95
C PRO A 167 18.67 -13.48 -10.13
N ALA A 168 19.16 -12.79 -11.15
CA ALA A 168 18.39 -12.38 -12.32
C ALA A 168 17.97 -13.53 -13.26
N ALA A 169 18.31 -14.79 -12.93
CA ALA A 169 18.08 -15.94 -13.81
C ALA A 169 16.57 -16.25 -13.87
N PRO A 170 15.85 -15.89 -14.95
CA PRO A 170 14.42 -16.11 -15.02
C PRO A 170 14.20 -17.60 -15.27
N SER A 171 13.58 -18.29 -14.32
CA SER A 171 12.94 -19.56 -14.59
C SER A 171 11.87 -19.37 -15.68
N ARG A 172 11.61 -20.40 -16.49
CA ARG A 172 10.57 -20.36 -17.54
C ARG A 172 9.13 -20.30 -16.99
N GLY A 173 8.94 -20.15 -15.69
CA GLY A 173 7.65 -20.25 -15.02
C GLY A 173 6.78 -19.00 -15.13
N VAL A 174 5.46 -19.22 -15.20
CA VAL A 174 4.41 -18.22 -14.95
C VAL A 174 4.21 -18.12 -13.44
N LEU A 175 4.07 -16.91 -12.90
CA LEU A 175 3.65 -16.70 -11.51
C LEU A 175 2.22 -16.17 -11.49
N ASP A 176 1.30 -17.01 -11.02
CA ASP A 176 -0.09 -16.61 -10.81
C ASP A 176 -0.29 -16.07 -9.39
N LEU A 177 -0.68 -14.79 -9.32
CA LEU A 177 -0.93 -14.04 -8.09
C LEU A 177 -2.41 -13.77 -7.84
N THR A 178 -3.30 -14.41 -8.60
CA THR A 178 -4.75 -14.35 -8.42
C THR A 178 -5.24 -15.26 -7.29
N GLY A 179 -4.39 -16.18 -6.81
CA GLY A 179 -4.64 -17.02 -5.65
C GLY A 179 -4.74 -16.24 -4.33
N ARG A 180 -5.40 -16.84 -3.34
CA ARG A 180 -5.76 -16.16 -2.07
C ARG A 180 -4.64 -16.14 -1.02
N LEU A 181 -3.64 -17.02 -1.11
CA LEU A 181 -2.61 -17.14 -0.08
C LEU A 181 -1.28 -16.59 -0.58
N ARG A 182 -0.76 -15.59 0.14
CA ARG A 182 0.59 -15.07 -0.01
C ARG A 182 1.29 -15.16 1.34
N GLN A 183 2.38 -15.91 1.40
CA GLN A 183 3.20 -16.03 2.60
C GLN A 183 4.45 -15.16 2.55
N ILE A 184 4.76 -14.58 1.38
CA ILE A 184 5.87 -13.66 1.17
C ILE A 184 5.45 -12.53 0.22
N PRO A 185 6.11 -11.36 0.26
CA PRO A 185 5.92 -10.32 -0.73
C PRO A 185 6.09 -10.86 -2.16
N ALA A 186 5.10 -10.64 -3.02
CA ALA A 186 5.06 -11.32 -4.32
C ALA A 186 6.19 -10.87 -5.24
N ALA A 187 6.65 -9.62 -5.10
CA ALA A 187 7.81 -9.09 -5.81
C ALA A 187 9.06 -9.99 -5.72
N LEU A 188 9.31 -10.60 -4.55
CA LEU A 188 10.47 -11.50 -4.35
C LEU A 188 10.40 -12.71 -5.28
N SER A 189 9.19 -13.25 -5.46
CA SER A 189 8.92 -14.37 -6.37
C SER A 189 8.90 -13.96 -7.84
N MET A 190 8.76 -12.67 -8.17
CA MET A 190 8.73 -12.19 -9.57
C MET A 190 10.11 -12.11 -10.20
N SER A 191 11.16 -11.84 -9.41
CA SER A 191 12.54 -11.64 -9.88
C SER A 191 13.07 -12.79 -10.77
N SER A 192 12.54 -14.00 -10.59
CA SER A 192 12.90 -15.21 -11.30
C SER A 192 11.86 -15.69 -12.32
N ARG A 193 10.88 -14.86 -12.71
CA ARG A 193 9.74 -15.29 -13.55
C ARG A 193 9.70 -14.58 -14.89
N ARG A 194 9.17 -15.25 -15.91
CA ARG A 194 9.01 -14.67 -17.26
C ARG A 194 7.76 -13.81 -17.39
N VAL A 195 6.64 -14.26 -16.83
CA VAL A 195 5.36 -13.55 -16.91
C VAL A 195 4.61 -13.71 -15.58
N VAL A 196 3.93 -12.65 -15.16
CA VAL A 196 3.09 -12.61 -13.96
C VAL A 196 1.62 -12.52 -14.37
N VAL A 197 0.72 -13.21 -13.67
CA VAL A 197 -0.73 -13.00 -13.76
C VAL A 197 -1.20 -12.39 -12.43
N ALA A 198 -1.88 -11.25 -12.46
CA ALA A 198 -2.32 -10.58 -11.23
C ALA A 198 -3.61 -9.78 -11.44
N HIS A 199 -4.31 -9.43 -10.35
CA HIS A 199 -5.52 -8.61 -10.43
C HIS A 199 -5.28 -7.11 -10.66
N GLY A 200 -4.03 -6.62 -10.62
CA GLY A 200 -3.76 -5.19 -10.82
C GLY A 200 -4.22 -4.28 -9.68
N GLY A 201 -4.41 -4.82 -8.48
CA GLY A 201 -4.50 -4.01 -7.26
C GLY A 201 -3.19 -3.27 -6.99
N TYR A 202 -3.24 -2.20 -6.19
CA TYR A 202 -2.12 -1.29 -5.90
C TYR A 202 -0.78 -2.03 -5.71
N ALA A 203 -0.70 -2.96 -4.75
CA ALA A 203 0.55 -3.67 -4.43
C ALA A 203 1.08 -4.47 -5.62
N SER A 204 0.25 -5.35 -6.19
CA SER A 204 0.66 -6.17 -7.34
C SER A 204 1.08 -5.32 -8.54
N TYR A 205 0.39 -4.23 -8.80
CA TYR A 205 0.70 -3.36 -9.94
C TYR A 205 2.07 -2.72 -9.78
N TYR A 206 2.35 -2.12 -8.62
CA TYR A 206 3.62 -1.44 -8.38
C TYR A 206 4.78 -2.40 -8.18
N GLU A 207 4.56 -3.57 -7.59
CA GLU A 207 5.57 -4.64 -7.53
C GLU A 207 5.97 -5.12 -8.93
N ILE A 208 4.99 -5.33 -9.83
CA ILE A 208 5.25 -5.70 -11.23
C ILE A 208 5.99 -4.58 -11.97
N TYR A 209 5.52 -3.34 -11.80
CA TYR A 209 6.10 -2.16 -12.44
C TYR A 209 7.58 -1.98 -12.06
N GLN A 210 7.88 -2.13 -10.77
CA GLN A 210 9.22 -2.04 -10.22
C GLN A 210 10.08 -3.24 -10.65
N ALA A 211 9.56 -4.46 -10.67
CA ALA A 211 10.30 -5.63 -11.13
C ALA A 211 10.57 -5.60 -12.65
N GLY A 212 9.78 -4.84 -13.42
CA GLY A 212 9.90 -4.73 -14.87
C GLY A 212 9.55 -6.04 -15.58
N VAL A 213 8.72 -6.89 -14.97
CA VAL A 213 8.36 -8.21 -15.51
C VAL A 213 7.09 -8.08 -16.36
N PRO A 214 7.01 -8.72 -17.55
CA PRO A 214 5.77 -8.77 -18.33
C PRO A 214 4.60 -9.33 -17.53
N ALA A 215 3.39 -8.80 -17.74
CA ALA A 215 2.25 -9.21 -16.92
C ALA A 215 0.91 -9.29 -17.67
N VAL A 216 0.09 -10.25 -17.28
CA VAL A 216 -1.33 -10.29 -17.59
C VAL A 216 -2.11 -9.76 -16.38
N LEU A 217 -2.82 -8.65 -16.56
CA LEU A 217 -3.65 -8.04 -15.54
C LEU A 217 -5.11 -8.45 -15.75
N ARG A 218 -5.74 -8.97 -14.69
CA ARG A 218 -7.17 -9.31 -14.62
C ARG A 218 -7.87 -8.49 -13.54
N PRO A 219 -8.17 -7.20 -13.80
CA PRO A 219 -8.86 -6.34 -12.86
C PRO A 219 -10.14 -6.97 -12.32
N LEU A 220 -10.35 -6.91 -11.01
CA LEU A 220 -11.61 -7.29 -10.41
C LEU A 220 -12.49 -6.05 -10.21
N PRO A 221 -13.82 -6.16 -10.42
CA PRO A 221 -14.72 -5.11 -10.00
C PRO A 221 -14.65 -4.97 -8.48
N ARG A 222 -14.32 -3.77 -7.99
CA ARG A 222 -14.28 -3.43 -6.57
C ARG A 222 -15.05 -2.14 -6.34
N PRO A 223 -15.88 -2.05 -5.27
CA PRO A 223 -16.70 -0.85 -5.04
C PRO A 223 -15.89 0.44 -4.87
N LEU A 224 -14.68 0.35 -4.30
CA LEU A 224 -13.87 1.51 -3.91
C LEU A 224 -12.47 1.56 -4.56
N ASP A 225 -12.08 0.56 -5.37
CA ASP A 225 -10.75 0.50 -6.00
C ASP A 225 -10.88 0.33 -7.51
N ASP A 226 -10.40 1.31 -8.28
CA ASP A 226 -10.43 1.24 -9.75
C ASP A 226 -9.17 0.55 -10.29
N GLN A 227 -9.17 -0.78 -10.22
CA GLN A 227 -8.09 -1.61 -10.75
C GLN A 227 -7.99 -1.51 -12.28
N SER A 228 -9.11 -1.25 -12.95
CA SER A 228 -9.18 -1.14 -14.41
C SER A 228 -8.51 0.13 -14.92
N LEU A 229 -8.73 1.26 -14.25
CA LEU A 229 -8.03 2.51 -14.56
C LEU A 229 -6.53 2.35 -14.39
N ARG A 230 -6.09 1.74 -13.28
CA ARG A 230 -4.68 1.44 -13.02
C ARG A 230 -4.09 0.52 -14.10
N ALA A 231 -4.76 -0.59 -14.40
CA ALA A 231 -4.29 -1.56 -15.41
C ALA A 231 -4.17 -0.97 -16.81
N ARG A 232 -5.03 -0.01 -17.18
CA ARG A 232 -4.99 0.71 -18.46
C ARG A 232 -3.95 1.84 -18.51
N GLY A 233 -3.20 2.07 -17.44
CA GLY A 233 -2.25 3.20 -17.36
C GLY A 233 -2.93 4.57 -17.20
N GLY A 234 -4.23 4.61 -16.90
CA GLY A 234 -5.02 5.84 -16.79
C GLY A 234 -4.62 6.75 -15.61
N LEU A 235 -3.72 6.30 -14.74
CA LEU A 235 -3.13 7.10 -13.67
C LEU A 235 -1.87 7.89 -14.11
N GLY A 236 -1.50 7.83 -15.39
CA GLY A 236 -0.36 8.58 -15.93
C GLY A 236 1.02 7.98 -15.60
N LEU A 237 1.06 6.71 -15.17
CA LEU A 237 2.30 5.97 -14.96
C LEU A 237 2.51 5.02 -16.14
N PRO A 238 3.41 5.34 -17.10
CA PRO A 238 3.59 4.54 -18.29
C PRO A 238 4.20 3.18 -17.92
N LEU A 239 3.48 2.11 -18.25
CA LEU A 239 3.88 0.75 -17.93
C LEU A 239 5.26 0.42 -18.53
N ARG A 240 6.19 -0.02 -17.67
CA ARG A 240 7.61 -0.21 -18.02
C ARG A 240 7.89 -1.51 -18.78
N ALA A 241 7.03 -2.51 -18.64
CA ALA A 241 7.11 -3.79 -19.34
C ALA A 241 5.82 -4.04 -20.10
N ALA A 242 5.84 -4.95 -21.08
CA ALA A 242 4.63 -5.30 -21.81
C ALA A 242 3.59 -5.91 -20.86
N PHE A 243 2.36 -5.41 -20.98
CA PHE A 243 1.22 -5.86 -20.20
C PHE A 243 0.05 -6.14 -21.11
N GLU A 244 -0.78 -7.08 -20.71
CA GLU A 244 -2.01 -7.45 -21.38
C GLU A 244 -3.14 -7.42 -20.37
N ILE A 245 -4.31 -6.92 -20.76
CA ILE A 245 -5.50 -6.98 -19.91
C ILE A 245 -6.35 -8.16 -20.40
N ALA A 246 -6.75 -9.03 -19.48
CA ALA A 246 -7.57 -10.19 -19.77
C ALA A 246 -8.68 -10.32 -18.73
N SER A 247 -9.87 -10.72 -19.18
CA SER A 247 -11.07 -10.91 -18.36
C SER A 247 -11.42 -12.39 -18.22
N THR A 248 -11.14 -13.19 -19.25
CA THR A 248 -11.43 -14.64 -19.29
C THR A 248 -10.16 -15.51 -19.21
N PRO A 249 -10.27 -16.79 -18.78
CA PRO A 249 -9.15 -17.74 -18.83
C PRO A 249 -8.52 -17.90 -20.22
N GLU A 250 -9.34 -17.86 -21.28
CA GLU A 250 -8.89 -17.98 -22.67
C GLU A 250 -8.05 -16.77 -23.09
N GLU A 251 -8.49 -15.57 -22.72
CA GLU A 251 -7.74 -14.32 -22.95
C GLU A 251 -6.42 -14.33 -22.17
N VAL A 252 -6.42 -14.83 -20.93
CA VAL A 252 -5.19 -14.99 -20.13
C VAL A 252 -4.22 -15.91 -20.84
N LEU A 253 -4.67 -17.07 -21.33
CA LEU A 253 -3.80 -18.01 -22.04
C LEU A 253 -3.25 -17.42 -23.35
N ALA A 254 -4.08 -16.69 -24.10
CA ALA A 254 -3.65 -16.00 -25.31
C ALA A 254 -2.60 -14.91 -25.01
N ALA A 255 -2.82 -14.11 -23.97
CA ALA A 255 -1.89 -13.09 -23.50
C ALA A 255 -0.55 -13.69 -23.03
N LEU A 256 -0.58 -14.78 -22.27
CA LEU A 256 0.62 -15.51 -21.84
C LEU A 256 1.47 -15.95 -23.04
N ARG A 257 0.84 -16.46 -24.11
CA ARG A 257 1.54 -16.86 -25.34
C ARG A 257 2.22 -15.68 -26.04
N ARG A 258 1.58 -14.51 -26.06
CA ARG A 258 2.17 -13.28 -26.62
C ARG A 258 3.35 -12.79 -25.78
N LEU A 259 3.18 -12.75 -24.46
CA LEU A 259 4.18 -12.24 -23.52
C LEU A 259 5.37 -13.19 -23.28
N ALA A 260 5.26 -14.48 -23.60
CA ALA A 260 6.31 -15.47 -23.38
C ALA A 260 7.66 -15.13 -24.04
N ARG A 261 7.63 -14.33 -25.12
CA ARG A 261 8.81 -13.88 -25.87
C ARG A 261 9.32 -12.50 -25.44
N THR A 262 8.57 -11.77 -24.62
CA THR A 262 8.93 -10.42 -24.17
C THR A 262 10.08 -10.48 -23.16
N ARG A 263 11.05 -9.59 -23.31
CA ARG A 263 12.12 -9.42 -22.32
C ARG A 263 11.67 -8.48 -21.18
N PRO A 264 12.03 -8.76 -19.92
CA PRO A 264 11.83 -7.82 -18.83
C PRO A 264 12.56 -6.49 -19.05
N ALA A 265 11.99 -5.39 -18.56
CA ALA A 265 12.52 -4.03 -18.67
C ALA A 265 13.53 -3.67 -17.56
N GLY A 266 13.85 -4.61 -16.68
CA GLY A 266 14.76 -4.42 -15.55
C GLY A 266 14.12 -3.75 -14.34
N ILE A 267 14.81 -3.89 -13.20
CA ILE A 267 14.36 -3.40 -11.91
C ILE A 267 14.42 -1.86 -11.87
N LEU A 268 13.40 -1.21 -11.29
CA LEU A 268 13.39 0.21 -10.95
C LEU A 268 13.01 0.40 -9.50
N ASP A 269 13.84 1.10 -8.74
CA ASP A 269 13.45 1.53 -7.41
C ASP A 269 12.54 2.76 -7.48
N LEU A 270 11.32 2.65 -6.95
CA LEU A 270 10.35 3.76 -6.95
C LEU A 270 10.69 4.81 -5.89
N GLY A 271 11.37 4.44 -4.80
CA GLY A 271 11.80 5.37 -3.75
C GLY A 271 10.68 6.00 -2.90
N GLY A 272 9.40 5.69 -3.17
CA GLY A 272 8.26 6.31 -2.50
C GLY A 272 8.26 6.15 -0.99
N GLY A 273 8.64 4.96 -0.49
CA GLY A 273 8.72 4.70 0.95
C GLY A 273 9.75 5.58 1.66
N VAL A 274 10.94 5.75 1.07
CA VAL A 274 12.02 6.58 1.64
C VAL A 274 11.67 8.06 1.56
N GLN A 275 11.11 8.53 0.43
CA GLN A 275 10.68 9.91 0.29
C GLN A 275 9.54 10.25 1.26
N GLY A 276 8.53 9.39 1.36
CA GLY A 276 7.43 9.55 2.32
C GLY A 276 7.93 9.55 3.76
N ALA A 277 8.86 8.66 4.11
CA ALA A 277 9.45 8.63 5.45
C ALA A 277 10.22 9.90 5.80
N ARG A 278 10.98 10.48 4.85
CA ARG A 278 11.68 11.75 5.09
C ARG A 278 10.72 12.90 5.38
N ILE A 279 9.62 12.98 4.62
CA ILE A 279 8.57 13.99 4.83
C ILE A 279 7.92 13.78 6.20
N LEU A 280 7.46 12.55 6.50
CA LEU A 280 6.87 12.22 7.79
C LEU A 280 7.76 12.66 8.96
N LEU A 281 9.03 12.29 8.93
CA LEU A 281 9.96 12.58 10.03
C LEU A 281 10.31 14.05 10.14
N ALA A 282 10.30 14.81 9.05
CA ALA A 282 10.50 16.25 9.09
C ALA A 282 9.31 16.94 9.77
N GLU A 283 8.09 16.61 9.35
CA GLU A 283 6.86 17.18 9.91
C GLU A 283 6.66 16.79 11.38
N THR A 284 6.92 15.52 11.75
CA THR A 284 6.77 15.07 13.16
C THR A 284 7.79 15.68 14.11
N ARG A 285 8.92 16.19 13.62
CA ARG A 285 9.92 16.87 14.46
C ARG A 285 9.72 18.39 14.54
N GLY A 286 8.97 18.96 13.61
CA GLY A 286 8.77 20.40 13.47
C GLY A 286 7.48 20.93 14.13
N GLY A 287 6.55 20.05 14.47
CA GLY A 287 5.37 20.35 15.30
C GLY A 287 5.67 20.18 16.78
#